data_AF-A0AB35BAD4-F1
#
_entry.id   AF-A0AB35BAD4-F1
#
_cell.length_a   1.000
_cell.length_b   1.000
_cell.length_c   1.000
_cell.angle_alpha   90.00
_cell.angle_beta   90.00
_cell.angle_gamma   90.00
#
_symmetry.space_group_name_H-M   'P 1'
#
loop_
_entity.id
_entity.type
_entity.pdbx_description
1 polymer ?
#
loop_
_entity_poly.entity_id
_entity_poly.type
_entity_poly.pdbx_seq_one_letter_code
_entity_poly.pdbx_strand_id
1 'polypeptide(L)'
;MPVIAQIFAGLAAALHVVIFAMESVWWTRPEVWKRFGLTSQQDADVARPLAYNQGFYNLFLAIGIVVGLIIGGAAGHAIVVFCCVCIVGAAVVLASTGAKYLRPAVVQGITPLLALITAAVF
;
A
#
# COMPACT_ATOMS: atom_id res chain seq x y z
N MET A 1 19.28 8.77 -1.16
CA MET A 1 17.92 9.10 -0.70
C MET A 1 17.98 9.68 0.70
N PRO A 2 17.41 10.86 0.94
CA PRO A 2 17.38 11.52 2.26
C PRO A 2 16.78 10.64 3.35
N VAL A 3 17.26 10.78 4.60
CA VAL A 3 16.76 10.00 5.75
C VAL A 3 15.25 10.17 5.93
N ILE A 4 14.73 11.39 5.76
CA ILE A 4 13.29 11.65 5.87
C ILE A 4 12.46 10.87 4.83
N ALA A 5 12.94 10.74 3.60
CA ALA A 5 12.30 9.93 2.57
C ALA A 5 12.35 8.44 2.92
N GLN A 6 13.45 7.97 3.54
CA GLN A 6 13.56 6.58 4.00
C GLN A 6 12.56 6.26 5.11
N ILE A 7 12.36 7.19 6.05
CA ILE A 7 11.36 7.06 7.11
C ILE A 7 9.96 6.92 6.50
N PHE A 8 9.57 7.82 5.59
CA PHE A 8 8.25 7.76 4.96
C PHE A 8 8.06 6.50 4.10
N ALA A 9 9.08 6.08 3.36
CA ALA A 9 9.04 4.82 2.61
C ALA A 9 8.89 3.61 3.54
N GLY A 10 9.63 3.56 4.65
CA GLY A 10 9.49 2.51 5.66
C GLY A 10 8.09 2.47 6.28
N LEU A 11 7.51 3.63 6.58
CA LEU A 11 6.12 3.73 7.05
C LEU A 11 5.12 3.25 5.99
N ALA A 12 5.35 3.56 4.71
CA ALA A 12 4.54 3.04 3.61
C ALA A 12 4.62 1.51 3.54
N ALA A 13 5.81 0.92 3.61
CA ALA A 13 5.99 -0.52 3.61
C ALA A 13 5.25 -1.18 4.80
N ALA A 14 5.42 -0.65 6.01
CA ALA A 14 4.74 -1.16 7.21
C ALA A 14 3.21 -1.12 7.07
N LEU A 15 2.65 -0.02 6.56
CA LEU A 15 1.22 0.08 6.30
C LEU A 15 0.75 -0.98 5.29
N HIS A 16 1.51 -1.22 4.22
CA HIS A 16 1.13 -2.18 3.18
C HIS A 16 1.23 -3.63 3.64
N VAL A 17 2.10 -3.94 4.61
CA VAL A 17 2.09 -5.23 5.33
C VAL A 17 0.80 -5.38 6.14
N VAL A 18 0.32 -4.31 6.80
CA VAL A 18 -0.97 -4.34 7.51
C VAL A 18 -2.14 -4.51 6.53
N ILE A 19 -2.11 -3.86 5.37
CA ILE A 19 -3.12 -4.03 4.31
C ILE A 19 -3.11 -5.48 3.81
N PHE A 20 -1.93 -6.05 3.52
CA PHE A 20 -1.78 -7.47 3.20
C PHE A 20 -2.40 -8.38 4.26
N ALA A 21 -2.12 -8.14 5.55
CA ALA A 21 -2.67 -8.94 6.63
C ALA A 21 -4.21 -8.89 6.65
N MET A 22 -4.79 -7.72 6.41
CA MET A 22 -6.25 -7.58 6.27
C MET A 22 -6.80 -8.31 5.04
N GLU A 23 -6.18 -8.17 3.88
CA GLU A 23 -6.69 -8.68 2.61
C GLU A 23 -6.46 -10.19 2.40
N SER A 24 -5.37 -10.75 2.93
CA SER A 24 -4.97 -12.15 2.68
C SER A 24 -5.11 -13.06 3.90
N VAL A 25 -4.93 -12.55 5.13
CA VAL A 25 -4.90 -13.37 6.35
C VAL A 25 -6.19 -13.23 7.16
N TRP A 26 -6.65 -12.00 7.37
CA TRP A 26 -7.79 -11.69 8.24
C TRP A 26 -9.09 -11.41 7.48
N TRP A 27 -9.09 -11.58 6.16
CA TRP A 27 -10.20 -11.21 5.28
C TRP A 27 -11.57 -11.72 5.75
N THR A 28 -11.64 -12.97 6.23
CA THR A 28 -12.89 -13.61 6.65
C THR A 28 -13.47 -13.04 7.95
N ARG A 29 -12.76 -12.14 8.65
CA ARG A 29 -13.25 -11.50 9.88
C ARG A 29 -14.23 -10.37 9.56
N PRO A 30 -15.41 -10.32 10.19
CA PRO A 30 -16.39 -9.25 9.99
C PRO A 30 -15.86 -7.84 10.19
N GLU A 31 -14.93 -7.63 11.13
CA GLU A 31 -14.35 -6.30 11.36
C GLU A 31 -13.44 -5.84 10.22
N VAL A 32 -12.98 -6.76 9.37
CA VAL A 32 -12.09 -6.50 8.24
C VAL A 32 -12.90 -6.25 6.97
N TRP A 33 -13.70 -7.21 6.50
CA TRP A 33 -14.42 -7.05 5.23
C TRP A 33 -15.45 -5.90 5.25
N LYS A 34 -15.97 -5.51 6.42
CA LYS A 34 -16.79 -4.30 6.58
C LYS A 34 -16.03 -3.01 6.23
N ARG A 35 -14.72 -2.96 6.46
CA ARG A 35 -13.87 -1.81 6.06
C ARG A 35 -13.74 -1.68 4.55
N PHE A 36 -13.90 -2.79 3.83
CA PHE A 36 -13.90 -2.83 2.36
C PHE A 36 -15.31 -2.63 1.77
N GLY A 37 -16.30 -2.31 2.62
CA GLY A 37 -17.65 -1.95 2.19
C GLY A 37 -18.54 -3.14 1.82
N LEU A 38 -18.15 -4.37 2.18
CA LEU A 38 -19.01 -5.54 2.04
C LEU A 38 -20.04 -5.57 3.16
N THR A 39 -21.23 -6.12 2.88
CA THR A 39 -22.37 -6.11 3.81
C THR A 39 -22.69 -7.48 4.39
N SER A 40 -22.15 -8.56 3.81
CA SER A 40 -22.40 -9.93 4.24
C SER A 40 -21.14 -10.81 4.19
N GLN A 41 -21.15 -11.91 4.95
CA GLN A 41 -20.10 -12.93 4.88
C GLN A 41 -20.06 -13.59 3.49
N GLN A 42 -21.23 -13.77 2.86
CA GLN A 42 -21.31 -14.36 1.53
C GLN A 42 -20.57 -13.51 0.48
N ASP A 43 -20.73 -12.18 0.50
CA ASP A 43 -20.01 -11.29 -0.40
C ASP A 43 -18.49 -11.33 -0.14
N ALA A 44 -18.10 -11.42 1.13
CA ALA A 44 -16.70 -11.57 1.51
C ALA A 44 -16.10 -12.88 0.99
N ASP A 45 -16.83 -13.99 1.09
CA ASP A 45 -16.37 -15.29 0.60
C ASP A 45 -16.23 -15.31 -0.93
N VAL A 46 -17.14 -14.66 -1.65
CA VAL A 46 -17.06 -14.49 -3.12
C VAL A 46 -15.86 -13.63 -3.51
N ALA A 47 -15.59 -12.53 -2.79
CA ALA A 47 -14.48 -11.63 -3.08
C ALA A 47 -13.11 -12.14 -2.57
N ARG A 48 -13.08 -13.18 -1.74
CA ARG A 48 -11.87 -13.67 -1.06
C ARG A 48 -10.70 -13.95 -1.99
N PRO A 49 -10.85 -14.61 -3.16
CA PRO A 49 -9.70 -14.85 -4.05
C PRO A 49 -9.09 -13.56 -4.61
N LEU A 50 -9.93 -12.56 -4.90
CA LEU A 50 -9.48 -11.24 -5.37
C LEU A 50 -8.76 -10.47 -4.28
N ALA A 51 -9.33 -10.43 -3.07
CA ALA A 51 -8.70 -9.79 -1.91
C ALA A 51 -7.36 -10.46 -1.58
N TYR A 52 -7.31 -11.80 -1.59
CA TYR A 52 -6.09 -12.55 -1.33
C TYR A 52 -4.97 -12.15 -2.28
N ASN A 53 -5.24 -12.10 -3.60
CA ASN A 53 -4.26 -11.71 -4.59
C ASN A 53 -3.82 -10.24 -4.44
N GLN A 54 -4.78 -9.34 -4.15
CA GLN A 54 -4.49 -7.93 -3.91
C GLN A 54 -3.55 -7.72 -2.72
N GLY A 55 -3.76 -8.46 -1.64
CA GLY A 55 -2.87 -8.41 -0.48
C GLY A 55 -1.44 -8.81 -0.83
N PHE A 56 -1.24 -9.80 -1.70
CA PHE A 56 0.11 -10.20 -2.14
C PHE A 56 0.78 -9.15 -3.03
N TYR A 57 0.05 -8.46 -3.91
CA TYR A 57 0.60 -7.30 -4.62
C TYR A 57 1.08 -6.22 -3.64
N ASN A 58 0.27 -5.90 -2.62
CA ASN A 58 0.64 -4.95 -1.57
C ASN A 58 1.90 -5.41 -0.79
N LEU A 59 1.97 -6.70 -0.43
CA LEU A 59 3.13 -7.28 0.24
C LEU A 59 4.40 -7.18 -0.61
N PHE A 60 4.34 -7.49 -1.90
CA PHE A 60 5.51 -7.43 -2.78
C PHE A 60 6.02 -6.00 -2.98
N LEU A 61 5.14 -5.01 -3.06
CA LEU A 61 5.55 -3.60 -3.07
C LEU A 61 6.22 -3.20 -1.74
N ALA A 62 5.68 -3.65 -0.61
CA ALA A 62 6.31 -3.42 0.69
C ALA A 62 7.70 -4.07 0.78
N ILE A 63 7.85 -5.32 0.32
CA ILE A 63 9.14 -6.02 0.25
C ILE A 63 10.11 -5.26 -0.67
N GLY A 64 9.65 -4.80 -1.83
CA GLY A 64 10.46 -3.99 -2.74
C GLY A 64 11.01 -2.74 -2.06
N ILE A 65 10.18 -2.02 -1.30
CA ILE A 65 10.63 -0.86 -0.52
C ILE A 65 11.69 -1.27 0.51
N VAL A 66 11.45 -2.31 1.32
CA VAL A 66 12.40 -2.76 2.36
C VAL A 66 13.73 -3.17 1.74
N VAL A 67 13.70 -3.97 0.67
CA VAL A 67 14.90 -4.41 -0.06
C VAL A 67 15.64 -3.22 -0.65
N GLY A 68 14.93 -2.27 -1.26
CA GLY A 68 15.55 -1.06 -1.81
C GLY A 68 16.22 -0.20 -0.73
N LEU A 69 15.62 -0.09 0.46
CA LEU A 69 16.22 0.61 1.60
C LEU A 69 17.50 -0.09 2.11
N ILE A 70 17.52 -1.43 2.14
CA ILE A 70 18.70 -2.22 2.55
C ILE A 70 19.83 -2.12 1.53
N ILE A 71 19.52 -2.23 0.23
CA ILE A 71 20.52 -2.13 -0.86
C ILE A 71 21.17 -0.75 -0.87
N GLY A 72 20.38 0.31 -0.66
CA GLY A 72 20.87 1.68 -0.69
C GLY A 72 21.46 2.10 -2.05
N GLY A 73 22.19 3.21 -2.07
CA GLY A 73 22.77 3.78 -3.29
C GLY A 73 21.73 4.11 -4.37
N ALA A 74 22.18 4.18 -5.62
CA ALA A 74 21.30 4.49 -6.76
C ALA A 74 20.30 3.35 -7.06
N ALA A 75 20.74 2.10 -6.98
CA ALA A 75 19.90 0.93 -7.25
C ALA A 75 18.75 0.81 -6.23
N GLY A 76 19.06 0.89 -4.94
CA GLY A 76 18.05 0.84 -3.88
C GLY A 76 17.07 2.01 -3.95
N HIS A 77 17.57 3.22 -4.25
CA HIS A 77 16.72 4.39 -4.46
C HIS A 77 15.72 4.20 -5.60
N ALA A 78 16.16 3.70 -6.77
CA ALA A 78 15.28 3.44 -7.90
C ALA A 78 14.17 2.44 -7.57
N ILE A 79 14.49 1.37 -6.82
CA ILE A 79 13.50 0.38 -6.37
C ILE A 79 12.45 1.03 -5.44
N VAL A 80 12.90 1.79 -4.43
CA VAL A 80 11.98 2.45 -3.47
C VAL A 80 11.05 3.43 -4.19
N VAL A 81 11.60 4.26 -5.08
CA VAL A 81 10.82 5.23 -5.86
C VAL A 81 9.79 4.52 -6.72
N PHE A 82 10.19 3.46 -7.43
CA PHE A 82 9.27 2.69 -8.27
C PHE A 82 8.11 2.11 -7.45
N CYS A 83 8.39 1.45 -6.33
CA CYS A 83 7.34 0.91 -5.47
C CYS A 83 6.41 2.00 -4.92
N CYS A 84 6.96 3.14 -4.47
CA CYS A 84 6.16 4.26 -3.97
C CYS A 84 5.28 4.85 -5.08
N VAL A 85 5.78 5.01 -6.30
CA VAL A 85 5.00 5.48 -7.46
C VAL A 85 3.86 4.52 -7.77
N CYS A 86 4.09 3.21 -7.77
CA CYS A 86 3.04 2.22 -7.99
C CYS A 86 1.92 2.33 -6.94
N ILE A 87 2.28 2.49 -5.66
CA ILE A 87 1.29 2.65 -4.59
C ILE A 87 0.51 3.95 -4.74
N VAL A 88 1.18 5.08 -4.99
CA VAL A 88 0.52 6.37 -5.20
C VAL A 88 -0.39 6.31 -6.44
N GLY A 89 0.06 5.67 -7.52
CA GLY A 89 -0.75 5.42 -8.71
C GLY A 89 -2.02 4.62 -8.40
N ALA A 90 -1.90 3.53 -7.63
CA ALA A 90 -3.04 2.74 -7.18
C ALA A 90 -4.00 3.56 -6.28
N ALA A 91 -3.47 4.42 -5.41
CA ALA A 91 -4.27 5.33 -4.60
C ALA A 91 -5.06 6.34 -5.45
N VAL A 92 -4.45 6.89 -6.51
CA VAL A 92 -5.11 7.78 -7.46
C VAL A 92 -6.21 7.04 -8.23
N VAL A 93 -5.93 5.83 -8.70
CA VAL A 93 -6.93 4.97 -9.34
C VAL A 93 -8.08 4.68 -8.38
N LEU A 94 -7.81 4.37 -7.11
CA LEU A 94 -8.87 4.14 -6.13
C LEU A 94 -9.70 5.41 -5.89
N ALA A 95 -9.07 6.57 -5.75
CA ALA A 95 -9.75 7.84 -5.55
C ALA A 95 -10.70 8.19 -6.71
N SER A 96 -10.36 7.81 -7.95
CA SER A 96 -11.22 8.06 -9.12
C SER A 96 -12.47 7.20 -9.17
N THR A 97 -12.55 6.11 -8.38
CA THR A 97 -13.72 5.22 -8.34
C THR A 97 -14.90 5.75 -7.51
N GLY A 98 -14.75 6.89 -6.84
CA GLY A 98 -15.84 7.63 -6.20
C GLY A 98 -15.52 8.19 -4.81
N ALA A 99 -16.32 9.16 -4.36
CA ALA A 99 -16.09 9.92 -3.13
C ALA A 99 -15.94 9.05 -1.87
N LYS A 100 -16.65 7.92 -1.78
CA LYS A 100 -16.55 6.97 -0.67
C LYS A 100 -15.15 6.35 -0.50
N TYR A 101 -14.34 6.37 -1.57
CA TYR A 101 -12.99 5.80 -1.60
C TYR A 101 -11.87 6.82 -1.38
N LEU A 102 -12.18 8.12 -1.23
CA LEU A 102 -11.17 9.15 -1.00
C LEU A 102 -10.37 8.91 0.29
N ARG A 103 -11.06 8.55 1.37
CA ARG A 103 -10.39 8.25 2.65
C ARG A 103 -9.42 7.05 2.54
N PRO A 104 -9.83 5.86 2.06
CA PRO A 104 -8.88 4.75 1.92
C PRO A 104 -7.77 5.03 0.91
N ALA A 105 -8.04 5.80 -0.15
CA ALA A 105 -7.00 6.26 -1.08
C ALA A 105 -5.94 7.12 -0.39
N VAL A 106 -6.35 8.10 0.43
CA VAL A 106 -5.43 8.92 1.22
C VAL A 106 -4.64 8.07 2.20
N VAL A 107 -5.29 7.15 2.93
CA VAL A 107 -4.63 6.30 3.92
C VAL A 107 -3.48 5.50 3.29
N GLN A 108 -3.72 4.83 2.16
CA GLN A 108 -2.66 4.03 1.52
C GLN A 108 -1.62 4.89 0.78
N GLY A 109 -2.02 6.05 0.23
CA GLY A 109 -1.19 6.83 -0.67
C GLY A 109 -0.34 7.92 -0.01
N ILE A 110 -0.68 8.38 1.20
CA ILE A 110 -0.05 9.59 1.76
C ILE A 110 1.41 9.39 2.16
N THR A 111 1.76 8.28 2.82
CA THR A 111 3.14 8.02 3.24
C THR A 111 4.10 7.80 2.06
N PRO A 112 3.78 7.02 1.00
CA PRO A 112 4.66 6.92 -0.15
C PRO A 112 4.70 8.22 -0.97
N LEU A 113 3.62 9.02 -1.00
CA LEU A 113 3.65 10.35 -1.63
C LEU A 113 4.66 11.28 -0.93
N LEU A 114 4.64 11.31 0.42
CA LEU A 114 5.61 12.08 1.19
C LEU A 114 7.04 11.58 0.98
N ALA A 115 7.24 10.27 0.86
CA ALA A 115 8.53 9.69 0.51
C ALA A 115 9.02 10.19 -0.86
N LEU A 116 8.16 10.22 -1.88
CA LEU A 116 8.51 10.71 -3.22
C LEU A 116 8.84 12.20 -3.24
N ILE A 117 8.02 13.03 -2.58
CA ILE A 117 8.25 14.48 -2.51
C ILE A 117 9.59 14.76 -1.83
N THR A 118 9.82 14.14 -0.66
CA THR A 118 11.07 14.37 0.08
C THR A 118 12.30 13.77 -0.59
N ALA A 119 12.14 12.73 -1.41
CA ALA A 119 13.21 12.16 -2.21
C ALA A 119 13.55 12.97 -3.47
N ALA A 120 12.65 13.83 -3.94
CA ALA A 120 12.85 14.66 -5.13
C ALA A 120 13.36 16.07 -4.80
N VAL A 121 13.08 16.56 -3.59
CA VAL A 121 13.43 17.94 -3.16
C VAL A 121 14.79 17.98 -2.44
N PHE A 122 15.25 16.86 -1.88
CA PHE A 122 16.49 16.73 -1.10
C PHE A 122 17.34 15.56 -1.60
#